data_AF-A0A8D9E460-F1
#
_entry.id   AF-A0A8D9E460-F1
#
_cell.length_a   1.000
_cell.length_b   1.000
_cell.length_c   1.000
_cell.angle_alpha   90.00
_cell.angle_beta   90.00
_cell.angle_gamma   90.00
#
_symmetry.space_group_name_H-M   'P 1'
#
loop_
_entity.id
_entity.type
_entity.pdbx_description
1 polymer ?
#
loop_
_entity_poly.entity_id
_entity_poly.type
_entity_poly.pdbx_seq_one_letter_code
_entity_poly.pdbx_strand_id
1 'polypeptide(L)'
;MAVSQLSTIRIIRNNLMTIIQNIHRRFLKNENRVTKYLHLQLKLLSVLGLFKSTKSSTRSSSTWHQQLHMVFSFTFFATLLTLTFVCVVTKSSKEFAEFSNIIFELLGMTLLFCQAVVLNTRRPALIELLKKMEKFDLNSQRMIFTTYRRLERLAFFVYYAAICFMFLLKFSIPFFPIDARSAAHVQSIYGFKYPQNRLPQCLALPFVDTSEPKWFYVLYVLEIYAGRSEEGCHRY
;
A
#
# COMPACT_ATOMS: atom_id res chain seq x y z
N MET A 1 -61.60 -39.19 5.75
CA MET A 1 -61.26 -37.86 6.32
C MET A 1 -59.77 -37.70 6.74
N ALA A 2 -59.03 -38.75 7.10
CA ALA A 2 -57.62 -38.64 7.56
C ALA A 2 -56.60 -38.15 6.51
N VAL A 3 -56.85 -38.35 5.21
CA VAL A 3 -55.92 -37.99 4.11
C VAL A 3 -55.79 -36.47 3.94
N SER A 4 -56.85 -35.71 4.24
CA SER A 4 -56.84 -34.23 4.20
C SER A 4 -55.90 -33.65 5.25
N GLN A 5 -55.89 -34.18 6.48
CA GLN A 5 -55.06 -33.65 7.56
C GLN A 5 -53.56 -33.87 7.34
N LEU A 6 -53.17 -34.99 6.73
CA LEU A 6 -51.77 -35.27 6.36
C LEU A 6 -51.23 -34.28 5.32
N SER A 7 -52.08 -33.85 4.39
CA SER A 7 -51.71 -32.84 3.38
C SER A 7 -51.47 -31.47 4.02
N THR A 8 -52.32 -31.06 4.96
CA THR A 8 -52.22 -29.79 5.69
C THR A 8 -50.97 -29.75 6.56
N ILE A 9 -50.66 -30.84 7.27
CA ILE A 9 -49.43 -30.96 8.10
C ILE A 9 -48.17 -30.86 7.23
N ARG A 10 -48.17 -31.47 6.03
CA ARG A 10 -47.04 -31.41 5.10
C ARG A 10 -46.84 -29.98 4.55
N ILE A 11 -47.92 -29.26 4.25
CA ILE A 11 -47.88 -27.86 3.81
C ILE A 11 -47.33 -26.95 4.93
N ILE A 12 -47.82 -27.11 6.16
CA ILE A 12 -47.34 -26.35 7.31
C ILE A 12 -45.84 -26.59 7.54
N ARG A 13 -45.39 -27.86 7.50
CA ARG A 13 -43.97 -28.20 7.67
C ARG A 13 -43.08 -27.56 6.60
N ASN A 14 -43.51 -27.58 5.34
CA ASN A 14 -42.76 -26.99 4.23
C ASN A 14 -42.67 -25.46 4.34
N ASN A 15 -43.77 -24.80 4.73
CA ASN A 15 -43.80 -23.36 4.98
C ASN A 15 -42.89 -22.98 6.16
N LEU A 16 -42.87 -23.79 7.23
CA LEU A 16 -42.05 -23.55 8.40
C LEU A 16 -40.55 -23.73 8.11
N MET A 17 -40.19 -24.74 7.30
CA MET A 17 -38.83 -24.94 6.80
C MET A 17 -38.35 -23.77 5.93
N THR A 18 -39.20 -23.25 5.04
CA THR A 18 -38.86 -22.09 4.21
C THR A 18 -38.73 -20.81 5.03
N ILE A 19 -39.56 -20.61 6.05
CA ILE A 19 -39.43 -19.49 6.99
C ILE A 19 -38.11 -19.58 7.76
N ILE A 20 -37.77 -20.75 8.32
CA ILE A 20 -36.50 -20.96 9.03
C ILE A 20 -35.31 -20.71 8.10
N GLN A 21 -35.34 -21.22 6.86
CA GLN A 21 -34.28 -20.98 5.88
C GLN A 21 -34.17 -19.50 5.51
N ASN A 22 -35.29 -18.78 5.40
CA ASN A 22 -35.30 -17.35 5.11
C ASN A 22 -34.78 -16.52 6.30
N ILE A 23 -35.13 -16.88 7.53
CA ILE A 23 -34.59 -16.26 8.75
C ILE A 23 -33.09 -16.53 8.83
N HIS A 24 -32.65 -17.78 8.62
CA HIS A 24 -31.23 -18.15 8.62
C HIS A 24 -30.44 -17.42 7.52
N ARG A 25 -30.99 -17.30 6.30
CA ARG A 25 -30.38 -16.50 5.22
C ARG A 25 -30.33 -15.01 5.54
N ARG A 26 -31.35 -14.45 6.20
CA ARG A 26 -31.35 -13.05 6.67
C ARG A 26 -30.31 -12.84 7.77
N PHE A 27 -30.16 -13.78 8.70
CA PHE A 27 -29.11 -13.77 9.72
C PHE A 27 -27.70 -13.87 9.11
N LEU A 28 -27.46 -14.80 8.17
CA LEU A 28 -26.19 -14.92 7.42
C LEU A 28 -25.87 -13.69 6.56
N LYS A 29 -26.88 -12.99 6.03
CA LYS A 29 -26.68 -11.69 5.35
C LYS A 29 -26.36 -10.55 6.31
N ASN A 30 -26.88 -10.60 7.54
CA ASN A 30 -26.69 -9.58 8.57
C ASN A 30 -25.51 -9.85 9.52
N GLU A 31 -24.78 -10.97 9.38
CA GLU A 31 -23.52 -11.16 10.09
C GLU A 31 -22.59 -9.97 9.80
N ASN A 32 -22.36 -9.18 10.84
CA ASN A 32 -21.17 -8.35 10.90
C ASN A 32 -20.01 -9.34 10.84
N ARG A 33 -19.16 -9.22 9.82
CA ARG A 33 -17.96 -10.03 9.67
C ARG A 33 -16.78 -9.23 10.15
N VAL A 34 -15.78 -9.89 10.74
CA VAL A 34 -14.55 -9.23 11.22
C VAL A 34 -13.84 -8.50 10.07
N THR A 35 -13.95 -9.02 8.85
CA THR A 35 -13.45 -8.39 7.62
C THR A 35 -14.07 -7.03 7.30
N LYS A 36 -15.26 -6.67 7.84
CA LYS A 36 -15.83 -5.30 7.74
C LYS A 36 -15.08 -4.28 8.60
N TYR A 37 -14.35 -4.72 9.62
CA TYR A 37 -13.61 -3.89 10.56
C TYR A 37 -12.16 -3.65 10.13
N LEU A 38 -11.58 -4.56 9.34
CA LEU A 38 -10.26 -4.42 8.68
C LEU A 38 -10.38 -3.91 7.23
N HIS A 39 -11.56 -3.46 6.84
CA HIS A 39 -11.87 -3.19 5.44
C HIS A 39 -11.00 -2.07 4.86
N LEU A 40 -10.67 -1.03 5.62
CA LEU A 40 -9.86 0.08 5.11
C LEU A 40 -8.41 -0.35 4.90
N GLN A 41 -7.82 -1.06 5.86
CA GLN A 41 -6.49 -1.65 5.70
C GLN A 41 -6.43 -2.65 4.54
N LEU A 42 -7.41 -3.55 4.41
CA LEU A 42 -7.47 -4.50 3.29
C LEU A 42 -7.69 -3.81 1.94
N LYS A 43 -8.46 -2.72 1.91
CA LYS A 43 -8.65 -1.89 0.72
C LYS A 43 -7.36 -1.17 0.36
N LEU A 44 -6.65 -0.61 1.33
CA LEU A 44 -5.34 0.02 1.11
C LEU A 44 -4.33 -1.00 0.58
N LEU A 45 -4.17 -2.16 1.22
CA LEU A 45 -3.30 -3.23 0.72
C LEU A 45 -3.68 -3.68 -0.70
N SER A 46 -4.98 -3.65 -1.03
CA SER A 46 -5.45 -3.92 -2.40
C SER A 46 -5.14 -2.81 -3.39
N VAL A 47 -5.23 -1.54 -2.98
CA VAL A 47 -4.90 -0.37 -3.80
C VAL A 47 -3.40 -0.31 -4.07
N LEU A 48 -2.58 -0.66 -3.07
CA LEU A 48 -1.12 -0.79 -3.18
C LEU A 48 -0.66 -1.98 -4.03
N GLY A 49 -1.59 -2.78 -4.58
CA GLY A 49 -1.26 -3.98 -5.35
C GLY A 49 -0.71 -5.14 -4.53
N LEU A 50 -0.63 -4.99 -3.21
CA LEU A 50 -0.04 -5.94 -2.26
C LEU A 50 -1.01 -7.06 -1.83
N PHE A 51 -2.33 -6.89 -2.03
CA PHE A 51 -3.32 -7.90 -1.61
C PHE A 51 -4.61 -7.90 -2.46
N LYS A 52 -4.92 -8.96 -3.21
CA LYS A 52 -6.24 -9.10 -3.88
C LYS A 52 -7.28 -9.61 -2.88
N SER A 53 -8.30 -8.79 -2.59
CA SER A 53 -9.51 -9.25 -1.90
C SER A 53 -10.21 -10.32 -2.73
N THR A 54 -10.47 -11.49 -2.14
CA THR A 54 -11.02 -12.70 -2.78
C THR A 54 -12.44 -12.55 -3.35
N LYS A 55 -13.06 -11.37 -3.25
CA LYS A 55 -14.43 -11.12 -3.72
C LYS A 55 -14.56 -10.50 -5.12
N SER A 56 -13.46 -10.13 -5.78
CA SER A 56 -13.51 -9.62 -7.15
C SER A 56 -13.49 -10.77 -8.17
N SER A 57 -14.70 -11.23 -8.54
CA SER A 57 -14.92 -12.14 -9.66
C SER A 57 -14.72 -11.41 -10.97
N THR A 58 -13.50 -11.33 -11.52
CA THR A 58 -13.32 -10.92 -12.93
C THR A 58 -11.97 -11.30 -13.52
N ARG A 59 -12.04 -12.11 -14.59
CA ARG A 59 -11.13 -12.35 -15.73
C ARG A 59 -9.64 -12.66 -15.50
N SER A 60 -9.20 -13.77 -16.12
CA SER A 60 -7.81 -14.26 -16.21
C SER A 60 -6.83 -13.25 -16.82
N SER A 61 -7.29 -12.34 -17.69
CA SER A 61 -6.46 -11.27 -18.25
C SER A 61 -5.97 -10.25 -17.20
N SER A 62 -6.71 -10.08 -16.09
CA SER A 62 -6.30 -9.19 -14.99
C SER A 62 -5.13 -9.76 -14.18
N THR A 63 -4.94 -11.08 -14.20
CA THR A 63 -3.88 -11.74 -13.42
C THR A 63 -2.49 -11.52 -14.04
N TRP A 64 -2.38 -11.54 -15.37
CA TRP A 64 -1.10 -11.37 -16.07
C TRP A 64 -0.59 -9.93 -16.01
N HIS A 65 -1.47 -8.94 -16.23
CA HIS A 65 -1.15 -7.52 -16.05
C HIS A 65 -0.69 -7.23 -14.62
N GLN A 66 -1.31 -7.86 -13.64
CA GLN A 66 -0.94 -7.71 -12.24
C GLN A 66 0.42 -8.36 -11.92
N GLN A 67 0.71 -9.54 -12.48
CA GLN A 67 2.02 -10.18 -12.34
C GLN A 67 3.12 -9.33 -12.99
N LEU A 68 2.88 -8.82 -14.21
CA LEU A 68 3.80 -7.90 -14.87
C LEU A 68 4.04 -6.64 -14.05
N HIS A 69 2.97 -6.04 -13.52
CA HIS A 69 3.10 -4.87 -12.64
C HIS A 69 3.95 -5.20 -11.41
N MET A 70 3.73 -6.33 -10.74
CA MET A 70 4.54 -6.71 -9.58
C MET A 70 6.01 -6.90 -9.94
N VAL A 71 6.31 -7.58 -11.06
CA VAL A 71 7.68 -7.77 -11.54
C VAL A 71 8.32 -6.42 -11.86
N PHE A 72 7.63 -5.58 -12.61
CA PHE A 72 8.10 -4.24 -12.96
C PHE A 72 8.35 -3.38 -11.72
N SER A 73 7.40 -3.30 -10.80
CA SER A 73 7.56 -2.56 -9.54
C SER A 73 8.75 -3.09 -8.75
N PHE A 74 8.92 -4.41 -8.66
CA PHE A 74 10.04 -5.03 -7.94
C PHE A 74 11.39 -4.69 -8.58
N THR A 75 11.53 -4.83 -9.90
CA THR A 75 12.78 -4.50 -10.61
C THR A 75 13.08 -3.01 -10.56
N PHE A 76 12.04 -2.17 -10.63
CA PHE A 76 12.17 -0.72 -10.53
C PHE A 76 12.64 -0.29 -9.14
N PHE A 77 12.03 -0.79 -8.07
CA PHE A 77 12.47 -0.52 -6.69
C PHE A 77 13.89 -1.02 -6.41
N ALA A 78 14.24 -2.23 -6.88
CA ALA A 78 15.60 -2.76 -6.73
C ALA A 78 16.65 -1.88 -7.46
N THR A 79 16.27 -1.32 -8.61
CA THR A 79 17.13 -0.40 -9.37
C THR A 79 17.33 0.90 -8.59
N LEU A 80 16.27 1.52 -8.09
CA LEU A 80 16.36 2.75 -7.26
C LEU A 80 17.19 2.53 -5.99
N LEU A 81 17.01 1.39 -5.33
CA LEU A 81 17.79 1.02 -4.15
C LEU A 81 19.28 0.91 -4.49
N THR A 82 19.61 0.31 -5.64
CA THR A 82 20.98 0.19 -6.13
C THR A 82 21.57 1.57 -6.45
N LEU A 83 20.83 2.45 -7.13
CA LEU A 83 21.26 3.82 -7.44
C LEU A 83 21.49 4.67 -6.18
N THR A 84 20.68 4.45 -5.15
CA THR A 84 20.84 5.11 -3.84
C THR A 84 22.07 4.56 -3.11
N PHE A 85 22.30 3.25 -3.14
CA PHE A 85 23.49 2.62 -2.58
C PHE A 85 24.78 3.12 -3.26
N VAL A 86 24.77 3.27 -4.59
CA VAL A 86 25.89 3.90 -5.33
C VAL A 86 26.13 5.33 -4.84
N CYS A 87 25.09 6.08 -4.50
CA CYS A 87 25.22 7.41 -3.91
C CYS A 87 25.93 7.37 -2.56
N VAL A 88 25.60 6.42 -1.68
CA VAL A 88 26.34 6.19 -0.43
C VAL A 88 27.82 5.95 -0.73
N VAL A 89 28.15 5.00 -1.59
CA VAL A 89 29.56 4.65 -1.87
C VAL A 89 30.33 5.82 -2.47
N THR A 90 29.71 6.61 -3.35
CA THR A 90 30.40 7.67 -4.10
C THR A 90 30.41 9.03 -3.40
N LYS A 91 29.47 9.32 -2.49
CA LYS A 91 29.28 10.63 -1.86
C LYS A 91 29.44 10.64 -0.32
N SER A 92 29.56 9.47 0.33
CA SER A 92 29.67 9.32 1.80
C SER A 92 30.84 10.03 2.47
N SER A 93 31.90 10.37 1.74
CA SER A 93 33.15 10.82 2.34
C SER A 93 33.23 12.32 2.64
N LYS A 94 32.24 13.11 2.21
CA LYS A 94 32.35 14.58 2.23
C LYS A 94 31.57 15.28 3.34
N GLU A 95 30.49 14.68 3.84
CA GLU A 95 29.59 15.34 4.80
C GLU A 95 28.76 14.30 5.57
N PHE A 96 28.83 14.33 6.92
CA PHE A 96 28.22 13.31 7.76
C PHE A 96 26.69 13.41 7.82
N ALA A 97 26.11 14.62 7.78
CA ALA A 97 24.66 14.78 7.79
C ALA A 97 24.05 14.26 6.49
N GLU A 98 24.64 14.60 5.34
CA GLU A 98 24.22 14.05 4.05
C GLU A 98 24.41 12.53 3.98
N PHE A 99 25.53 12.00 4.45
CA PHE A 99 25.71 10.56 4.58
C PHE A 99 24.60 9.91 5.42
N SER A 100 24.29 10.49 6.58
CA SER A 100 23.25 9.98 7.47
C SER A 100 21.87 10.04 6.80
N ASN A 101 21.55 11.12 6.10
CA ASN A 101 20.31 11.25 5.34
C ASN A 101 20.20 10.16 4.28
N ILE A 102 21.23 9.94 3.46
CA ILE A 102 21.22 8.90 2.42
C ILE A 102 21.06 7.50 3.06
N ILE A 103 21.70 7.24 4.21
CA ILE A 103 21.54 5.97 4.94
C ILE A 103 20.11 5.81 5.47
N PHE A 104 19.50 6.86 6.03
CA PHE A 104 18.10 6.80 6.48
C PHE A 104 17.13 6.59 5.32
N GLU A 105 17.36 7.24 4.18
CA GLU A 105 16.60 6.99 2.95
C GLU A 105 16.73 5.55 2.48
N LEU A 106 17.96 5.02 2.44
CA LEU A 106 18.23 3.65 2.04
C LEU A 106 17.58 2.64 2.99
N LEU A 107 17.67 2.86 4.31
CA LEU A 107 17.00 2.03 5.31
C LEU A 107 15.49 2.05 5.15
N GLY A 108 14.90 3.22 4.95
CA GLY A 108 13.46 3.37 4.69
C GLY A 108 13.00 2.57 3.48
N MET A 109 13.69 2.75 2.34
CA MET A 109 13.40 2.02 1.10
C MET A 109 13.61 0.51 1.26
N THR A 110 14.66 0.08 1.98
CA THR A 110 14.94 -1.34 2.24
C THR A 110 13.85 -1.97 3.12
N LEU A 111 13.42 -1.29 4.18
CA LEU A 111 12.37 -1.78 5.08
C LEU A 111 11.05 -1.95 4.33
N LEU A 112 10.69 -0.98 3.49
CA LEU A 112 9.49 -1.06 2.64
C LEU A 112 9.57 -2.23 1.65
N PHE A 113 10.71 -2.40 0.99
CA PHE A 113 10.95 -3.52 0.08
C PHE A 113 10.83 -4.87 0.80
N CYS A 114 11.46 -5.01 1.97
CA CYS A 114 11.36 -6.20 2.81
C CYS A 114 9.91 -6.45 3.25
N GLN A 115 9.16 -5.42 3.65
CA GLN A 115 7.74 -5.55 4.01
C GLN A 115 6.89 -6.05 2.83
N ALA A 116 7.13 -5.54 1.62
CA ALA A 116 6.43 -6.01 0.42
C ALA A 116 6.72 -7.50 0.14
N VAL A 117 7.99 -7.93 0.28
CA VAL A 117 8.40 -9.33 0.14
C VAL A 117 7.78 -10.22 1.23
N VAL A 118 7.83 -9.79 2.49
CA VAL A 118 7.24 -10.53 3.61
C VAL A 118 5.72 -10.66 3.45
N LEU A 119 5.03 -9.60 3.04
CA LEU A 119 3.60 -9.65 2.83
C LEU A 119 3.23 -10.60 1.68
N ASN A 120 3.98 -10.58 0.58
CA ASN A 120 3.76 -11.49 -0.55
C ASN A 120 4.02 -12.96 -0.17
N THR A 121 5.08 -13.25 0.57
CA THR A 121 5.42 -14.62 1.01
C THR A 121 4.45 -15.14 2.08
N ARG A 122 4.01 -14.30 3.02
CA ARG A 122 3.07 -14.66 4.10
C ARG A 122 1.60 -14.52 3.70
N ARG A 123 1.31 -14.10 2.47
CA ARG A 123 -0.06 -13.90 1.96
C ARG A 123 -1.00 -15.10 2.16
N PRO A 124 -0.60 -16.36 1.91
CA PRO A 124 -1.49 -17.51 2.13
C PRO A 124 -1.92 -17.65 3.60
N ALA A 125 -0.98 -17.46 4.53
CA ALA A 125 -1.25 -17.51 5.96
C ALA A 125 -2.15 -16.35 6.42
N LEU A 126 -1.95 -15.14 5.87
CA LEU A 126 -2.82 -14.00 6.14
C LEU A 126 -4.26 -14.25 5.64
N ILE A 127 -4.42 -14.84 4.46
CA ILE A 127 -5.74 -15.22 3.93
C ILE A 127 -6.40 -16.26 4.82
N GLU A 128 -5.64 -17.26 5.30
CA GLU A 128 -6.14 -18.27 6.22
C GLU A 128 -6.58 -17.66 7.56
N LEU A 129 -5.79 -16.73 8.11
CA LEU A 129 -6.14 -15.99 9.32
C LEU A 129 -7.44 -15.19 9.13
N LEU A 130 -7.58 -14.47 8.02
CA LEU A 130 -8.79 -13.72 7.69
C LEU A 130 -10.00 -14.65 7.58
N LYS A 131 -9.86 -15.84 6.97
CA LYS A 131 -10.92 -16.86 6.91
C LYS A 131 -11.31 -17.40 8.29
N LYS A 132 -10.34 -17.57 9.20
CA LYS A 132 -10.61 -17.96 10.60
C LYS A 132 -11.34 -16.84 11.34
N MET A 133 -10.92 -15.60 11.16
CA MET A 133 -11.55 -14.41 11.74
C MET A 133 -13.00 -14.22 11.25
N GLU A 134 -13.33 -14.62 10.02
CA GLU A 134 -14.72 -14.57 9.52
C GLU A 134 -15.69 -15.49 10.28
N LYS A 135 -15.20 -16.48 11.04
CA LYS A 135 -16.05 -17.42 11.81
C LYS A 135 -16.33 -16.96 13.25
N PHE A 136 -15.74 -15.84 13.69
CA PHE A 136 -15.99 -15.34 15.04
C PHE A 136 -17.37 -14.66 15.14
N ASP A 137 -18.15 -15.07 16.15
CA ASP A 137 -19.43 -14.45 16.46
C ASP A 137 -19.22 -13.06 17.07
N LEU A 138 -19.58 -12.04 16.30
CA LEU A 138 -19.42 -10.62 16.64
C LEU A 138 -20.56 -10.06 17.48
N ASN A 139 -21.64 -10.84 17.70
CA ASN A 139 -22.83 -10.35 18.39
C ASN A 139 -22.68 -10.34 19.91
N SER A 140 -21.81 -11.18 20.48
CA SER A 140 -21.57 -11.27 21.92
C SER A 140 -20.75 -10.11 22.50
N GLN A 141 -19.95 -9.42 21.68
CA GLN A 141 -19.00 -8.38 22.13
C GLN A 141 -19.05 -7.09 21.28
N ARG A 142 -20.24 -6.71 20.82
CA ARG A 142 -20.45 -5.61 19.85
C ARG A 142 -19.77 -4.28 20.23
N MET A 143 -19.73 -3.93 21.52
CA MET A 143 -19.13 -2.68 22.01
C MET A 143 -17.62 -2.62 21.75
N ILE A 144 -16.91 -3.72 22.01
CA ILE A 144 -15.46 -3.85 21.79
C ILE A 144 -15.15 -3.62 20.31
N PHE A 145 -15.85 -4.32 19.41
CA PHE A 145 -15.64 -4.19 17.97
C PHE A 145 -15.97 -2.81 17.41
N THR A 146 -16.96 -2.10 17.95
CA THR A 146 -17.25 -0.72 17.54
C THR A 146 -16.15 0.26 17.94
N THR A 147 -15.56 0.09 19.13
CA THR A 147 -14.44 0.92 19.60
C THR A 147 -13.19 0.66 18.77
N TYR A 148 -12.83 -0.60 18.52
CA TYR A 148 -11.72 -0.96 17.65
C TYR A 148 -11.90 -0.42 16.23
N ARG A 149 -13.13 -0.40 15.68
CA ARG A 149 -13.41 0.21 14.38
C ARG A 149 -13.10 1.69 14.32
N ARG A 150 -13.45 2.43 15.37
CA ARG A 150 -13.22 3.87 15.46
C ARG A 150 -11.72 4.16 15.55
N LEU A 151 -11.01 3.38 16.37
CA LEU A 151 -9.56 3.48 16.49
C LEU A 151 -8.83 3.10 15.18
N GLU A 152 -9.25 2.04 14.49
CA GLU A 152 -8.69 1.65 13.19
C GLU A 152 -8.86 2.75 12.15
N ARG A 153 -10.06 3.35 12.06
CA ARG A 153 -10.31 4.48 11.16
C ARG A 153 -9.47 5.69 11.51
N LEU A 154 -9.42 6.05 12.80
CA LEU A 154 -8.64 7.19 13.26
C LEU A 154 -7.16 7.00 12.91
N ALA A 155 -6.59 5.85 13.26
CA ALA A 155 -5.22 5.50 12.92
C ALA A 155 -5.01 5.55 11.40
N PHE A 156 -5.90 4.93 10.63
CA PHE A 156 -5.82 4.93 9.17
C PHE A 156 -5.76 6.35 8.60
N PHE A 157 -6.67 7.24 9.00
CA PHE A 157 -6.70 8.61 8.49
C PHE A 157 -5.50 9.43 8.94
N VAL A 158 -5.06 9.30 10.20
CA VAL A 158 -3.91 10.03 10.73
C VAL A 158 -2.63 9.60 10.02
N TYR A 159 -2.36 8.30 9.91
CA TYR A 159 -1.17 7.79 9.23
C TYR A 159 -1.20 8.08 7.74
N TYR A 160 -2.35 7.90 7.09
CA TYR A 160 -2.47 8.19 5.66
C TYR A 160 -2.28 9.68 5.36
N ALA A 161 -2.89 10.57 6.15
CA ALA A 161 -2.70 12.01 5.99
C ALA A 161 -1.24 12.42 6.22
N ALA A 162 -0.57 11.82 7.22
CA ALA A 162 0.85 12.07 7.46
C ALA A 162 1.72 11.61 6.28
N ILE A 163 1.45 10.44 5.71
CA ILE A 163 2.15 9.94 4.52
C ILE A 163 1.94 10.89 3.33
N CYS A 164 0.70 11.25 3.01
CA CYS A 164 0.41 12.16 1.90
C CYS A 164 1.06 13.55 2.12
N PHE A 165 1.05 14.06 3.35
CA PHE A 165 1.70 15.33 3.68
C PHE A 165 3.21 15.26 3.50
N MET A 166 3.87 14.22 4.01
CA MET A 166 5.31 14.02 3.86
C MET A 166 5.71 13.82 2.39
N PHE A 167 4.88 13.10 1.62
CA PHE A 167 5.06 12.92 0.19
C PHE A 167 4.99 14.27 -0.54
N LEU A 168 3.92 15.04 -0.34
CA LEU A 168 3.77 16.37 -0.95
C LEU A 168 4.92 17.29 -0.57
N LEU A 169 5.33 17.29 0.70
CA LEU A 169 6.46 18.08 1.16
C LEU A 169 7.74 17.68 0.41
N LYS A 170 8.10 16.39 0.42
CA LYS A 170 9.30 15.85 -0.23
C LYS A 170 9.39 16.24 -1.70
N PHE A 171 8.30 16.10 -2.45
CA PHE A 171 8.26 16.42 -3.88
C PHE A 171 8.10 17.92 -4.19
N SER A 172 7.63 18.73 -3.23
CA SER A 172 7.59 20.19 -3.42
C SER A 172 8.94 20.87 -3.19
N ILE A 173 9.83 20.28 -2.37
CA ILE A 173 11.13 20.85 -1.99
C ILE A 173 11.97 21.36 -3.17
N PRO A 174 12.14 20.62 -4.28
CA PRO A 174 12.96 21.07 -5.40
C PRO A 174 12.47 22.34 -6.11
N PHE A 175 11.22 22.76 -5.88
CA PHE A 175 10.65 23.97 -6.49
C PHE A 175 10.82 25.23 -5.63
N PHE A 176 11.30 25.08 -4.39
CA PHE A 176 11.63 26.23 -3.56
C PHE A 176 13.03 26.74 -3.89
N PRO A 177 13.24 28.07 -3.94
CA PRO A 177 14.55 28.64 -4.23
C PRO A 177 15.55 28.23 -3.14
N ILE A 178 16.74 27.83 -3.57
CA ILE A 178 17.88 27.54 -2.70
C ILE A 178 18.79 28.75 -2.63
N ASP A 179 19.19 29.13 -1.42
CA ASP A 179 20.15 30.21 -1.18
C ASP A 179 21.53 29.90 -1.77
N ALA A 180 22.28 30.93 -2.19
CA ALA A 180 23.59 30.77 -2.82
C ALA A 180 24.60 29.98 -1.96
N ARG A 181 24.57 30.15 -0.64
CA ARG A 181 25.42 29.39 0.30
C ARG A 181 25.08 27.90 0.31
N SER A 182 23.79 27.58 0.30
CA SER A 182 23.28 26.21 0.26
C SER A 182 23.55 25.56 -1.11
N ALA A 183 23.42 26.31 -2.20
CA ALA A 183 23.76 25.85 -3.55
C ALA A 183 25.26 25.50 -3.67
N ALA A 184 26.14 26.34 -3.14
CA ALA A 184 27.58 26.09 -3.12
C ALA A 184 27.93 24.84 -2.28
N HIS A 185 27.21 24.63 -1.18
CA HIS A 185 27.37 23.43 -0.35
C HIS A 185 26.92 22.15 -1.07
N VAL A 186 25.76 22.17 -1.73
CA VAL A 186 25.28 21.05 -2.57
C VAL A 186 26.29 20.76 -3.69
N GLN A 187 26.80 21.80 -4.34
CA GLN A 187 27.79 21.64 -5.41
C GLN A 187 29.10 21.02 -4.92
N SER A 188 29.59 21.35 -3.72
CA SER A 188 30.83 20.79 -3.19
C SER A 188 30.72 19.30 -2.83
N ILE A 189 29.56 18.88 -2.32
CA ILE A 189 29.25 17.48 -2.00
C ILE A 189 29.06 16.68 -3.29
N TYR A 190 28.09 17.09 -4.12
CA TYR A 190 27.61 16.28 -5.23
C TYR A 190 28.34 16.54 -6.56
N GLY A 191 28.94 17.71 -6.74
CA GLY A 191 29.56 18.12 -8.01
C GLY A 191 28.54 18.49 -9.09
N PHE A 192 27.31 18.84 -8.71
CA PHE A 192 26.26 19.20 -9.66
C PHE A 192 26.55 20.50 -10.41
N LYS A 193 26.27 20.53 -11.71
CA LYS A 193 26.30 21.76 -12.50
C LYS A 193 25.14 22.70 -12.15
N TYR A 194 23.98 22.14 -11.78
CA TYR A 194 22.77 22.89 -11.44
C TYR A 194 22.27 22.50 -10.04
N PRO A 195 22.92 22.95 -8.94
CA PRO A 195 22.59 22.51 -7.58
C PRO A 195 21.13 22.77 -7.15
N GLN A 196 20.44 23.71 -7.80
CA GLN A 196 19.01 23.95 -7.64
C GLN A 196 18.12 22.79 -8.11
N ASN A 197 18.59 22.00 -9.07
CA ASN A 197 17.89 20.84 -9.61
C ASN A 197 18.28 19.59 -8.81
N ARG A 198 18.16 19.65 -7.49
CA ARG A 198 18.40 18.49 -6.63
C ARG A 198 17.16 17.62 -6.61
N LEU A 199 17.33 16.33 -6.93
CA LEU A 199 16.25 15.36 -6.83
C LEU A 199 15.83 15.16 -5.37
N PRO A 200 14.53 14.90 -5.10
CA PRO A 200 14.02 14.57 -3.78
C PRO A 200 14.72 13.38 -3.13
N GLN A 201 15.12 12.37 -3.91
CA GLN A 201 15.94 11.26 -3.45
C GLN A 201 17.38 11.38 -3.96
N CYS A 202 18.33 10.97 -3.13
CA CYS A 202 19.74 10.99 -3.50
C CYS A 202 20.08 9.84 -4.45
N LEU A 203 19.92 10.04 -5.75
CA LEU A 203 20.27 9.08 -6.79
C LEU A 203 21.62 9.42 -7.46
N ALA A 204 22.47 8.40 -7.63
CA ALA A 204 23.71 8.52 -8.39
C ALA A 204 23.70 7.59 -9.61
N LEU A 205 23.85 8.18 -10.80
CA LEU A 205 24.04 7.46 -12.05
C LEU A 205 25.50 7.59 -12.50
N PRO A 206 26.13 6.51 -12.97
CA PRO A 206 27.50 6.57 -13.45
C PRO A 206 27.58 7.51 -14.67
N PHE A 207 28.53 8.46 -14.64
CA PHE A 207 28.82 9.41 -15.71
C PHE A 207 27.68 10.37 -16.11
N VAL A 208 26.60 10.44 -15.31
CA VAL A 208 25.46 11.33 -15.57
C VAL A 208 25.30 12.32 -14.43
N ASP A 209 25.26 13.61 -14.78
CA ASP A 209 24.87 14.66 -13.84
C ASP A 209 23.33 14.73 -13.80
N THR A 210 22.75 14.25 -12.69
CA THR A 210 21.30 14.18 -12.48
C THR A 210 20.65 15.55 -12.33
N SER A 211 21.43 16.61 -12.11
CA SER A 211 20.95 17.99 -12.02
C SER A 211 20.70 18.63 -13.39
N GLU A 212 21.22 18.06 -14.49
CA GLU A 212 20.98 18.60 -15.82
C GLU A 212 19.50 18.52 -16.18
N PRO A 213 18.87 19.58 -16.73
CA PRO A 213 17.43 19.62 -16.98
C PRO A 213 16.86 18.43 -17.76
N LYS A 214 17.62 17.91 -18.75
CA LYS A 214 17.22 16.75 -19.55
C LYS A 214 17.08 15.45 -18.74
N TRP A 215 17.83 15.30 -17.65
CA TRP A 215 17.80 14.13 -16.79
C TRP A 215 16.94 14.36 -15.55
N PHE A 216 17.02 15.56 -14.98
CA PHE A 216 16.29 15.95 -13.78
C PHE A 216 14.80 15.65 -13.90
N TYR A 217 14.10 16.17 -14.92
CA TYR A 217 12.65 15.97 -15.04
C TYR A 217 12.27 14.50 -15.26
N VAL A 218 13.09 13.75 -16.00
CA VAL A 218 12.84 12.31 -16.24
C VAL A 218 12.96 11.53 -14.93
N LEU A 219 14.05 11.74 -14.19
CA LEU A 219 14.30 11.08 -12.92
C LEU A 219 13.31 11.52 -11.83
N TYR A 220 12.94 12.80 -11.82
CA TYR A 220 11.95 13.36 -10.92
C TYR A 220 10.56 12.74 -11.14
N VAL A 221 10.13 12.56 -12.39
CA VAL A 221 8.89 11.85 -12.71
C VAL A 221 8.97 10.37 -12.31
N LEU A 222 10.14 9.74 -12.47
CA LEU A 222 10.35 8.36 -12.00
C LEU A 222 10.32 8.25 -10.48
N GLU A 223 10.86 9.22 -9.73
CA GLU A 223 10.76 9.27 -8.27
C GLU A 223 9.31 9.49 -7.81
N ILE A 224 8.56 10.36 -8.49
CA ILE A 224 7.12 10.49 -8.26
C ILE A 224 6.45 9.14 -8.54
N TYR A 225 6.78 8.47 -9.64
CA TYR A 225 6.22 7.15 -9.93
C TYR A 225 6.61 6.12 -8.86
N ALA A 226 7.83 6.17 -8.32
CA ALA A 226 8.27 5.31 -7.23
C ALA A 226 7.41 5.53 -5.98
N GLY A 227 7.26 6.78 -5.57
CA GLY A 227 6.44 7.12 -4.40
C GLY A 227 4.93 7.13 -4.68
N ARG A 228 4.48 7.03 -5.95
CA ARG A 228 3.06 6.89 -6.33
C ARG A 228 2.67 5.43 -6.63
N SER A 229 3.62 4.57 -6.96
CA SER A 229 3.47 3.12 -6.85
C SER A 229 3.08 2.74 -5.40
N GLU A 230 3.40 3.61 -4.43
CA GLU A 230 2.93 3.59 -3.04
C GLU A 230 1.51 4.14 -2.82
N GLU A 231 0.76 4.59 -3.84
CA GLU A 231 -0.61 5.15 -3.70
C GLU A 231 -1.67 4.60 -4.67
N GLY A 232 -1.29 3.71 -5.58
CA GLY A 232 -2.26 2.86 -6.28
C GLY A 232 -2.58 3.23 -7.72
N CYS A 233 -2.72 2.16 -8.49
CA CYS A 233 -3.08 2.20 -9.90
C CYS A 233 -4.61 2.41 -10.01
N HIS A 234 -5.03 3.65 -10.20
CA HIS A 234 -6.38 3.97 -10.62
C HIS A 234 -6.48 3.89 -12.15
N ARG A 235 -7.52 3.17 -12.58
CA ARG A 235 -8.03 3.00 -13.96
C ARG A 235 -7.16 2.11 -14.84
N TYR A 236 -7.46 0.81 -14.84
CA TYR A 236 -8.01 0.06 -15.98
C TYR A 236 -8.74 -1.19 -15.46
#